data_AF-A0AAN1M4I9-F1
#
_entry.id   AF-A0AAN1M4I9-F1
#
_cell.length_a   1.000
_cell.length_b   1.000
_cell.length_c   1.000
_cell.angle_alpha   90.00
_cell.angle_beta   90.00
_cell.angle_gamma   90.00
#
_symmetry.space_group_name_H-M   'P 1'
#
loop_
_entity.id
_entity.type
_entity.pdbx_description
1 polymer ?
#
loop_
_entity_poly.entity_id
_entity_poly.type
_entity_poly.pdbx_seq_one_letter_code
_entity_poly.pdbx_strand_id
1 'polypeptide(L)' 'MPSQPTINLQITDAQGHVLGEIEYLTVPTRTTPDGHIIVDDLTPVITASAQAFTDTWQRLCEGTP' A
#
# COMPACT_ATOMS: atom_id res chain seq x y z
N MET A 1 -5.66 16.25 16.40
CA MET A 1 -4.51 15.89 15.55
C MET A 1 -5.04 15.82 14.13
N PRO A 2 -4.40 16.43 13.12
CA PRO A 2 -4.82 16.20 11.74
C PRO A 2 -4.73 14.70 11.45
N SER A 3 -5.83 14.12 10.96
CA SER A 3 -5.91 12.72 10.60
C SER A 3 -4.84 12.43 9.56
N GLN A 4 -3.90 11.54 9.85
CA GLN A 4 -2.88 11.16 8.87
C GLN A 4 -3.58 10.54 7.66
N PRO A 5 -3.34 11.01 6.44
CA PRO A 5 -4.00 10.44 5.28
C PRO A 5 -3.54 9.01 5.06
N THR A 6 -4.45 8.22 4.52
CA THR A 6 -4.24 6.83 4.17
C THR A 6 -4.66 6.59 2.73
N ILE A 7 -4.14 5.52 2.14
CA ILE A 7 -4.58 4.99 0.85
C ILE A 7 -5.00 3.53 0.99
N ASN A 8 -5.83 3.08 0.07
CA ASN A 8 -6.08 1.66 -0.14
C ASN A 8 -5.34 1.23 -1.41
N LEU A 9 -4.73 0.05 -1.36
CA LEU A 9 -4.09 -0.56 -2.51
C LEU A 9 -4.87 -1.81 -2.93
N GLN A 10 -5.35 -1.81 -4.17
CA GLN A 10 -6.00 -2.95 -4.78
C GLN A 10 -4.99 -3.69 -5.67
N ILE A 11 -4.82 -4.98 -5.43
CA ILE A 11 -3.89 -5.84 -6.17
C ILE A 11 -4.70 -6.64 -7.18
N THR A 12 -4.25 -6.64 -8.43
CA THR A 12 -4.95 -7.30 -9.54
C THR A 12 -4.03 -8.20 -10.34
N ASP A 13 -4.60 -9.20 -11.00
CA ASP A 13 -3.90 -9.95 -12.05
C ASP A 13 -3.81 -9.13 -13.35
N ALA A 14 -3.13 -9.68 -14.36
CA ALA A 14 -2.97 -9.03 -15.66
C ALA A 14 -4.31 -8.85 -16.42
N GLN A 15 -5.36 -9.57 -16.05
CA GLN A 15 -6.71 -9.43 -16.59
C GLN A 15 -7.56 -8.41 -15.82
N GLY A 16 -7.06 -7.87 -14.70
CA GLY A 16 -7.75 -6.90 -13.86
C GLY A 16 -8.65 -7.53 -12.79
N HIS A 17 -8.57 -8.83 -12.54
CA HIS A 17 -9.29 -9.44 -11.42
C HIS A 17 -8.63 -9.08 -10.10
N VAL A 18 -9.45 -8.80 -9.08
CA VAL A 18 -8.95 -8.47 -7.74
C VAL A 18 -8.43 -9.71 -7.04
N LEU A 19 -7.15 -9.68 -6.67
CA LEU A 19 -6.48 -10.74 -5.92
C LEU A 19 -6.44 -10.44 -4.42
N GLY A 20 -6.47 -9.16 -4.06
CA GLY A 20 -6.47 -8.72 -2.67
C GLY A 20 -6.52 -7.21 -2.54
N GLU A 21 -6.77 -6.75 -1.32
CA GLU A 21 -6.77 -5.34 -0.95
C GLU A 21 -5.96 -5.13 0.32
N ILE A 22 -5.24 -4.03 0.39
CA ILE A 22 -4.56 -3.55 1.59
C ILE A 22 -5.16 -2.19 1.93
N GLU A 23 -5.92 -2.14 3.01
CA GLU A 23 -6.65 -0.94 3.43
C GLU A 23 -5.85 -0.10 4.43
N TYR A 24 -6.15 1.19 4.49
CA TYR A 24 -5.64 2.12 5.50
C TYR A 24 -4.11 2.23 5.57
N LEU A 25 -3.43 2.12 4.43
CA LEU A 25 -1.98 2.30 4.37
C LEU A 25 -1.62 3.75 4.62
N THR A 26 -0.91 3.98 5.70
CA THR A 26 -0.37 5.29 6.06
C THR A 26 0.58 5.79 4.99
N VAL A 27 0.38 7.03 4.51
CA VAL A 27 1.29 7.64 3.55
C VAL A 27 2.21 8.67 4.19
N PRO A 28 3.45 8.81 3.69
CA PRO A 28 4.35 9.87 4.11
C PRO A 28 3.74 11.21 3.69
N THR A 29 3.73 12.16 4.63
CA THR A 29 3.22 13.51 4.38
C THR A 29 4.10 14.54 5.03
N ARG A 30 4.07 15.73 4.43
CA ARG A 30 4.59 16.96 5.01
C ARG A 30 3.56 18.07 4.93
N THR A 31 3.56 18.93 5.92
CA THR A 31 2.68 20.09 5.98
C THR A 31 3.46 21.33 5.57
N THR A 32 2.93 22.10 4.62
CA THR A 32 3.52 23.40 4.24
C THR A 32 3.36 24.41 5.38
N PRO A 33 4.15 25.50 5.40
CA PRO A 33 3.96 26.58 6.38
C PRO A 33 2.55 27.18 6.36
N ASP A 34 1.88 27.17 5.20
CA ASP A 34 0.51 27.66 5.02
C ASP A 34 -0.57 26.63 5.42
N GLY A 35 -0.16 25.45 5.91
CA GLY A 35 -1.07 24.42 6.43
C GLY A 35 -1.57 23.41 5.40
N HIS A 36 -1.03 23.40 4.18
CA HIS A 36 -1.40 22.40 3.17
C HIS A 36 -0.69 21.07 3.42
N ILE A 37 -1.42 19.95 3.33
CA ILE A 37 -0.84 18.61 3.41
C ILE A 37 -0.38 18.20 2.01
N ILE A 38 0.90 17.85 1.90
CA ILE A 38 1.48 17.28 0.70
C ILE A 38 1.78 15.80 1.00
N VAL A 39 1.29 14.92 0.13
CA VAL A 39 1.69 13.52 0.12
C VAL A 39 3.04 13.44 -0.59
N ASP A 40 4.03 12.86 0.09
CA ASP A 40 5.36 12.67 -0.46
C ASP A 40 5.40 11.46 -1.41
N ASP A 41 6.58 11.13 -1.94
CA ASP A 41 6.75 10.00 -2.86
C ASP A 41 6.20 8.69 -2.25
N LEU A 42 5.26 8.09 -2.97
CA LEU A 42 4.58 6.85 -2.56
C LEU A 42 5.34 5.60 -2.99
N THR A 43 6.35 5.72 -3.85
CA THR A 43 7.12 4.58 -4.37
C THR A 43 7.59 3.63 -3.25
N PRO A 44 8.12 4.11 -2.10
CA PRO A 44 8.54 3.22 -1.03
C PRO A 44 7.38 2.46 -0.39
N VAL A 45 6.23 3.11 -0.18
CA VAL A 45 5.03 2.50 0.42
C VAL A 45 4.48 1.42 -0.50
N ILE A 46 4.31 1.75 -1.79
CA ILE A 46 3.77 0.81 -2.79
C ILE A 46 4.70 -0.39 -2.94
N THR A 47 6.02 -0.17 -3.00
CA THR A 47 7.01 -1.25 -3.13
C THR A 47 6.98 -2.18 -1.92
N ALA A 48 6.93 -1.63 -0.70
CA ALA A 48 6.85 -2.41 0.52
C ALA A 48 5.56 -3.24 0.59
N SER A 49 4.42 -2.64 0.23
CA SER A 49 3.12 -3.34 0.19
C SER A 49 3.09 -4.46 -0.85
N ALA A 50 3.62 -4.22 -2.05
CA ALA A 50 3.70 -5.24 -3.10
C ALA A 50 4.62 -6.41 -2.71
N GLN A 51 5.76 -6.11 -2.07
CA GLN A 51 6.66 -7.14 -1.55
C GLN A 51 5.96 -7.97 -0.46
N ALA A 52 5.32 -7.32 0.52
CA ALA A 52 4.61 -8.02 1.59
C ALA A 52 3.50 -8.93 1.08
N PHE A 53 2.77 -8.50 0.04
CA PHE A 53 1.80 -9.36 -0.65
C PHE A 53 2.48 -10.56 -1.32
N THR A 54 3.56 -10.33 -2.07
CA THR A 54 4.30 -11.38 -2.77
C THR A 54 4.85 -12.42 -1.80
N ASP A 55 5.46 -11.99 -0.70
CA ASP A 55 6.02 -12.87 0.34
C ASP A 55 4.91 -13.73 0.97
N THR A 56 3.76 -13.12 1.25
CA THR A 56 2.59 -13.81 1.81
C THR A 56 2.05 -14.84 0.83
N TRP A 57 1.90 -14.45 -0.45
CA TRP A 57 1.44 -15.32 -1.53
C TRP A 57 2.36 -16.53 -1.70
N GLN A 58 3.68 -16.30 -1.81
CA GLN A 58 4.67 -17.37 -1.93
C GLN A 58 4.58 -18.35 -0.76
N ARG A 59 4.52 -17.85 0.47
CA ARG A 59 4.40 -18.69 1.66
C ARG A 59 3.14 -19.55 1.65
N LEU A 60 2.02 -19.03 1.14
CA LEU A 60 0.77 -19.78 1.01
C LEU A 60 0.84 -20.85 -0.09
N CYS A 61 1.52 -20.58 -1.20
CA CYS A 61 1.73 -21.56 -2.27
C CYS A 61 2.76 -22.64 -1.92
N GLU A 62 3.83 -22.28 -1.21
CA GLU A 62 4.85 -23.22 -0.72
C GLU A 62 4.31 -24.12 0.39
N GLY A 63 3.25 -23.70 1.08
CA GLY A 63 2.57 -24.45 2.14
C GLY A 63 1.61 -25.55 1.68
N THR A 64 1.70 -26.01 0.43
CA THR A 64 0.87 -27.14 -0.05
C THR A 64 1.51 -28.46 0.42
N PRO A 65 0.83 -29.32 1.21
CA PRO A 65 1.34 -30.64 1.58
C PRO A 65 1.53 -31.57 0.37
#